data_AF-A0A2J6X295-F1
#
_entry.id   AF-A0A2J6X295-F1
#
_cell.length_a   1.000
_cell.length_b   1.000
_cell.length_c   1.000
_cell.angle_alpha   90.00
_cell.angle_beta   90.00
_cell.angle_gamma   90.00
#
_symmetry.space_group_name_H-M   'P 1'
#
loop_
_entity.id
_entity.type
_entity.pdbx_description
1 polymer ?
#
loop_
_entity_poly.entity_id
_entity_poly.type
_entity_poly.pdbx_seq_one_letter_code
_entity_poly.pdbx_strand_id
1 'polypeptide(L)'
;GEMQRVRLATQVGAGLSGILYVLDEPSSGLHPRDHDRLLTTLLELRDLGNSVIVVEHDEATIRAADWLVDIGPGAGPHGGEVLASGTLNEIIACPRSLTGQYLSGKRQIPIPDRRRPANGPWIELRGCRANNLKNIDVRIPLGCFVAVSGVSGSGKSSLIGDTLAPRLMQLLHGGKVHAGDHDAILGVEHLERVIVVDQNPIGRTPRSNPATYCRIFDPIRNLFAATNEAKARGYDASRFSFNIKGGRCEHCAGEGLIQVEMQFLPDMFVPCDICGGTRYNRETLDIRYRGLNIAEVLELTVAEALDFFARVPAIAERLQALHDVGLGYLKLGQPAPTLSGGEAQRIKLAA
;
A
#
# COMPACT_ATOMS: atom_id res chain seq x y z
N GLY A 1 -7.10 -7.08 9.33
CA GLY A 1 -6.66 -7.30 10.73
C GLY A 1 -7.81 -7.62 11.67
N GLU A 2 -8.05 -6.80 12.70
CA GLU A 2 -8.93 -7.17 13.82
C GLU A 2 -10.41 -7.35 13.44
N MET A 3 -10.99 -6.41 12.70
CA MET A 3 -12.39 -6.50 12.25
C MET A 3 -12.66 -7.75 11.41
N GLN A 4 -11.70 -8.15 10.58
CA GLN A 4 -11.78 -9.35 9.77
C GLN A 4 -11.84 -10.62 10.63
N ARG A 5 -11.05 -10.68 11.71
CA ARG A 5 -11.08 -11.80 12.66
C ARG A 5 -12.36 -11.85 13.48
N VAL A 6 -12.95 -10.71 13.84
CA VAL A 6 -14.28 -10.66 14.47
C VAL A 6 -15.34 -11.24 13.54
N ARG A 7 -15.30 -10.89 12.25
CA ARG A 7 -16.22 -11.48 11.26
C ARG A 7 -15.99 -12.99 11.13
N LEU A 8 -14.74 -13.45 11.07
CA LEU A 8 -14.39 -14.87 11.02
C LEU A 8 -14.96 -15.65 12.22
N ALA A 9 -14.73 -15.16 13.44
CA ALA A 9 -15.27 -15.79 14.65
C ALA A 9 -16.80 -15.90 14.62
N THR A 10 -17.48 -14.90 14.07
CA THR A 10 -18.94 -14.91 13.92
C THR A 10 -19.41 -16.00 12.95
N GLN A 11 -18.67 -16.23 11.86
CA GLN A 11 -19.00 -17.27 10.87
C GLN A 11 -18.79 -18.68 11.42
N VAL A 12 -17.70 -18.89 12.18
CA VAL A 12 -17.44 -20.17 12.87
C VAL A 12 -18.59 -20.51 13.81
N GLY A 13 -19.06 -19.53 14.59
CA GLY A 13 -20.17 -19.71 15.51
C GLY A 13 -21.53 -19.99 14.84
N ALA A 14 -21.68 -19.70 13.56
CA ALA A 14 -22.92 -19.95 12.82
C ALA A 14 -23.10 -21.43 12.43
N GLY A 15 -22.04 -22.24 12.45
CA GLY A 15 -22.11 -23.69 12.18
C GLY A 15 -22.60 -24.06 10.78
N LEU A 16 -22.40 -23.18 9.79
CA LEU A 16 -22.83 -23.40 8.41
C LEU A 16 -21.96 -24.48 7.74
N SER A 17 -22.55 -25.23 6.80
CA SER A 17 -21.87 -26.23 5.95
C SER A 17 -22.18 -25.99 4.47
N GLY A 18 -21.30 -26.46 3.57
CA GLY A 18 -21.45 -26.26 2.12
C GLY A 18 -21.17 -24.84 1.65
N ILE A 19 -20.51 -24.01 2.47
CA ILE A 19 -20.15 -22.62 2.15
C ILE A 19 -18.72 -22.56 1.59
N LEU A 20 -18.49 -21.64 0.65
CA LEU A 20 -17.15 -21.24 0.21
C LEU A 20 -16.74 -19.96 0.93
N TYR A 21 -15.77 -20.05 1.83
CA TYR A 21 -15.16 -18.90 2.48
C TYR A 21 -13.93 -18.45 1.70
N VAL A 22 -13.86 -17.14 1.40
CA VAL A 22 -12.69 -16.51 0.77
C VAL A 22 -12.15 -15.45 1.73
N LEU A 23 -10.91 -15.62 2.16
CA LEU A 23 -10.25 -14.76 3.15
C LEU A 23 -9.00 -14.11 2.55
N ASP A 24 -8.80 -12.84 2.88
CA ASP A 24 -7.68 -12.02 2.39
C ASP A 24 -6.73 -11.65 3.54
N GLU A 25 -5.58 -12.32 3.63
CA GLU A 25 -4.54 -12.12 4.67
C GLU A 25 -5.05 -12.10 6.13
N PRO A 26 -5.75 -13.14 6.61
CA PRO A 26 -6.30 -13.16 7.96
C PRO A 26 -5.24 -13.08 9.07
N SER A 27 -3.99 -13.46 8.79
CA SER A 27 -2.85 -13.34 9.72
C SER A 27 -2.38 -11.89 9.93
N SER A 28 -2.83 -10.94 9.10
CA SER A 28 -2.39 -9.54 9.16
C SER A 28 -2.59 -8.93 10.55
N GLY A 29 -1.48 -8.51 11.16
CA GLY A 29 -1.44 -7.93 12.51
C GLY A 29 -1.57 -8.95 13.66
N LEU A 30 -1.49 -10.25 13.39
CA LEU A 30 -1.33 -11.28 14.43
C LEU A 30 0.13 -11.48 14.79
N HIS A 31 0.36 -11.90 16.04
CA HIS A 31 1.66 -12.32 16.49
C HIS A 31 1.87 -13.81 16.17
N PRO A 32 3.09 -14.28 15.85
CA PRO A 32 3.34 -15.69 15.50
C PRO A 32 2.77 -16.70 16.51
N ARG A 33 2.83 -16.40 17.81
CA ARG A 33 2.22 -17.22 18.87
C ARG A 33 0.71 -17.46 18.69
N ASP A 34 -0.03 -16.45 18.23
CA ASP A 34 -1.48 -16.53 18.10
C ASP A 34 -1.89 -17.10 16.72
N HIS A 35 -0.92 -17.39 15.86
CA HIS A 35 -1.13 -17.92 14.52
C HIS A 35 -1.70 -19.33 14.51
N ASP A 36 -1.22 -20.20 15.42
CA ASP A 36 -1.72 -21.57 15.57
C ASP A 36 -3.23 -21.61 15.86
N ARG A 37 -3.73 -20.63 16.62
CA ARG A 37 -5.16 -20.50 16.92
C ARG A 37 -5.96 -20.12 15.69
N LEU A 38 -5.48 -19.16 14.90
CA LEU A 38 -6.13 -18.79 13.64
C LEU A 38 -6.17 -19.99 12.70
N LEU A 39 -5.05 -20.69 12.55
CA LEU A 39 -4.95 -21.87 11.69
C LEU A 39 -5.93 -22.96 12.14
N THR A 40 -6.02 -23.24 13.44
CA THR A 40 -6.98 -24.20 14.00
C THR A 40 -8.41 -23.82 13.63
N THR A 41 -8.79 -22.55 13.78
CA THR A 41 -10.12 -22.07 13.39
C THR A 41 -10.41 -22.22 11.89
N LEU A 42 -9.40 -22.01 11.03
CA LEU A 42 -9.55 -22.22 9.58
C LEU A 42 -9.77 -23.71 9.25
N LEU A 43 -9.04 -24.60 9.92
CA LEU A 43 -9.20 -26.05 9.77
C LEU A 43 -10.56 -26.53 10.30
N GLU A 44 -11.02 -26.00 11.44
CA GLU A 44 -12.36 -26.28 11.97
C GLU A 44 -13.45 -25.86 10.98
N LEU A 45 -13.33 -24.67 10.35
CA LEU A 45 -14.28 -24.23 9.31
C LEU A 45 -14.32 -25.20 8.14
N ARG A 46 -13.16 -25.66 7.66
CA ARG A 46 -13.06 -26.68 6.61
C ARG A 46 -13.73 -27.97 7.04
N ASP A 47 -13.44 -28.44 8.24
CA ASP A 47 -13.90 -29.73 8.78
C ASP A 47 -15.42 -29.76 9.06
N LEU A 48 -16.06 -28.60 9.19
CA LEU A 48 -17.53 -28.45 9.18
C LEU A 48 -18.17 -28.72 7.80
N GLY A 49 -17.39 -29.10 6.79
CA GLY A 49 -17.87 -29.38 5.43
C GLY A 49 -17.91 -28.14 4.54
N ASN A 50 -17.01 -27.17 4.77
CA ASN A 50 -16.88 -25.96 3.97
C ASN A 50 -15.58 -25.98 3.15
N SER A 51 -15.56 -25.18 2.09
CA SER A 51 -14.33 -24.87 1.36
C SER A 51 -13.75 -23.55 1.87
N VAL A 52 -12.45 -23.50 2.13
CA VAL A 52 -11.76 -22.32 2.65
C VAL A 52 -10.62 -21.95 1.71
N ILE A 53 -10.73 -20.81 1.03
CA ILE A 53 -9.68 -20.22 0.19
C ILE A 53 -9.08 -19.04 0.94
N VAL A 54 -7.76 -19.06 1.11
CA VAL A 54 -7.04 -18.01 1.84
C VAL A 54 -5.92 -17.45 0.96
N VAL A 55 -5.92 -16.12 0.79
CA VAL A 55 -4.76 -15.39 0.28
C VAL A 55 -3.84 -15.12 1.46
N GLU A 56 -2.60 -15.61 1.41
CA GLU A 56 -1.65 -15.49 2.52
C GLU A 56 -0.20 -15.40 2.03
N HIS A 57 0.63 -14.86 2.92
CA HIS A 57 2.08 -14.80 2.76
C HIS A 57 2.81 -15.44 3.94
N ASP A 58 2.10 -15.77 5.03
CA ASP A 58 2.68 -16.42 6.20
C ASP A 58 3.09 -17.88 5.91
N GLU A 59 4.33 -18.22 6.27
CA GLU A 59 4.91 -19.53 6.02
C GLU A 59 4.18 -20.66 6.77
N ALA A 60 3.74 -20.44 8.01
CA ALA A 60 3.07 -21.47 8.79
C ALA A 60 1.69 -21.80 8.19
N THR A 61 0.95 -20.80 7.70
CA THR A 61 -0.32 -21.05 6.98
C THR A 61 -0.07 -21.81 5.69
N ILE A 62 0.91 -21.37 4.89
CA ILE A 62 1.24 -22.00 3.60
C ILE A 62 1.64 -23.47 3.80
N ARG A 63 2.42 -23.77 4.83
CA ARG A 63 2.84 -25.15 5.14
C ARG A 63 1.69 -26.04 5.62
N ALA A 64 0.67 -25.47 6.25
CA ALA A 64 -0.46 -26.22 6.77
C ALA A 64 -1.60 -26.41 5.77
N ALA A 65 -1.56 -25.72 4.62
CA ALA A 65 -2.59 -25.81 3.60
C ALA A 65 -2.64 -27.20 2.95
N ASP A 66 -3.85 -27.72 2.72
CA ASP A 66 -4.05 -28.98 2.01
C ASP A 66 -3.66 -28.86 0.52
N TRP A 67 -3.89 -27.68 -0.06
CA TRP A 67 -3.61 -27.36 -1.44
C TRP A 67 -3.14 -25.91 -1.56
N LEU A 68 -2.17 -25.67 -2.44
CA LEU A 68 -1.58 -24.37 -2.70
C LEU A 68 -1.72 -24.01 -4.17
N VAL A 69 -1.91 -22.72 -4.44
CA VAL A 69 -1.89 -22.14 -5.79
C VAL A 69 -0.92 -20.96 -5.77
N ASP A 70 0.18 -21.07 -6.49
CA ASP A 70 1.20 -20.01 -6.59
C ASP A 70 0.99 -19.20 -7.87
N ILE A 71 0.81 -17.89 -7.71
CA ILE A 71 0.56 -16.95 -8.81
C ILE A 71 1.80 -16.07 -9.02
N GLY A 72 2.21 -15.89 -10.27
CA GLY A 72 3.34 -15.03 -10.63
C GLY A 72 3.58 -14.99 -12.13
N PRO A 73 4.84 -14.93 -12.62
CA PRO A 73 6.11 -14.88 -11.88
C PRO A 73 6.44 -13.54 -11.23
N GLY A 74 5.76 -12.46 -11.62
CA GLY A 74 5.91 -11.13 -11.05
C GLY A 74 4.57 -10.52 -10.61
N ALA A 75 4.57 -9.20 -10.43
CA ALA A 75 3.38 -8.43 -10.08
C ALA A 75 2.86 -7.62 -11.29
N GLY A 76 1.60 -7.19 -11.22
CA GLY A 76 0.93 -6.43 -12.28
C GLY A 76 0.99 -7.12 -13.64
N PRO A 77 1.41 -6.44 -14.72
CA PRO A 77 1.45 -7.03 -16.07
C PRO A 77 2.37 -8.25 -16.23
N HIS A 78 3.30 -8.46 -15.30
CA HIS A 78 4.23 -9.60 -15.30
C HIS A 78 3.76 -10.76 -14.40
N GLY A 79 2.55 -10.65 -13.84
CA GLY A 79 1.91 -11.69 -13.03
C GLY A 79 0.70 -12.30 -13.72
N GLY A 80 -0.19 -12.91 -12.92
CA GLY A 80 -1.46 -13.44 -13.41
C GLY A 80 -1.40 -14.84 -14.03
N GLU A 81 -0.24 -15.51 -13.98
CA GLU A 81 -0.11 -16.92 -14.35
C GLU A 81 -0.13 -17.82 -13.11
N VAL A 82 -0.76 -18.99 -13.22
CA VAL A 82 -0.60 -20.07 -12.23
C VAL A 82 0.73 -20.77 -12.50
N LEU A 83 1.71 -20.57 -11.61
CA LEU A 83 3.04 -21.17 -11.73
C LEU A 83 3.04 -22.63 -11.31
N ALA A 84 2.29 -22.94 -10.25
CA ALA A 84 2.08 -24.28 -9.73
C ALA A 84 0.77 -24.32 -8.94
N SER A 85 0.11 -25.47 -8.96
CA SER A 85 -1.10 -25.76 -8.19
C SER A 85 -0.99 -27.21 -7.71
N GLY A 86 -0.91 -27.40 -6.40
CA GLY A 86 -0.56 -28.70 -5.83
C GLY A 86 -0.37 -28.67 -4.32
N THR A 87 0.10 -29.80 -3.79
CA THR A 87 0.57 -29.95 -2.42
C THR A 87 1.83 -29.12 -2.15
N LEU A 88 2.15 -28.91 -0.87
CA LEU A 88 3.37 -28.21 -0.44
C LEU A 88 4.64 -28.73 -1.13
N ASN A 89 4.78 -30.05 -1.25
CA ASN A 89 5.96 -30.67 -1.88
C ASN A 89 6.05 -30.34 -3.38
N GLU A 90 4.91 -30.26 -4.07
CA GLU A 90 4.86 -29.91 -5.49
C GLU A 90 5.21 -28.44 -5.73
N ILE A 91 4.74 -27.53 -4.85
CA ILE A 91 5.14 -26.10 -4.89
C ILE A 91 6.65 -25.96 -4.66
N ILE A 92 7.20 -26.63 -3.65
CA ILE A 92 8.65 -26.62 -3.34
C ILE A 92 9.48 -27.20 -4.51
N ALA A 93 8.97 -28.23 -5.17
CA ALA A 93 9.64 -28.85 -6.31
C ALA A 93 9.62 -27.97 -7.56
N CYS A 94 8.63 -27.07 -7.72
CA CYS A 94 8.50 -26.19 -8.87
C CYS A 94 9.62 -25.14 -8.92
N PRO A 95 10.56 -25.19 -9.90
CA PRO A 95 11.67 -24.23 -9.95
C PRO A 95 11.22 -22.81 -10.29
N ARG A 96 10.08 -22.65 -10.97
CA ARG A 96 9.53 -21.35 -11.35
C ARG A 96 8.84 -20.63 -10.18
N SER A 97 8.44 -21.37 -9.14
CA SER A 97 7.76 -20.81 -7.97
C SER A 97 8.74 -20.04 -7.08
N LEU A 98 8.58 -18.71 -6.99
CA LEU A 98 9.36 -17.91 -6.05
C LEU A 98 9.05 -18.33 -4.61
N THR A 99 7.78 -18.58 -4.32
CA THR A 99 7.29 -19.09 -3.04
C THR A 99 7.99 -20.41 -2.67
N GLY A 100 8.03 -21.39 -3.57
CA GLY A 100 8.74 -22.66 -3.39
C GLY A 100 10.24 -22.48 -3.15
N GLN A 101 10.89 -21.50 -3.78
CA GLN A 101 12.30 -21.17 -3.54
C GLN A 101 12.56 -20.63 -2.13
N TYR A 102 11.65 -19.84 -1.56
CA TYR A 102 11.74 -19.39 -0.17
C TYR A 102 11.44 -20.52 0.82
N LEU A 103 10.37 -21.30 0.58
CA LEU A 103 9.98 -22.42 1.44
C LEU A 103 11.03 -23.54 1.52
N SER A 104 11.80 -23.72 0.44
CA SER A 104 12.92 -24.67 0.38
C SER A 104 14.24 -24.12 0.95
N GLY A 105 14.29 -22.83 1.26
CA GLY A 105 15.51 -22.15 1.69
C GLY A 105 16.53 -21.90 0.57
N LYS A 106 16.21 -22.16 -0.70
CA LYS A 106 17.05 -21.77 -1.86
C LYS A 106 17.21 -20.24 -1.93
N ARG A 107 16.19 -19.50 -1.52
CA ARG A 107 16.24 -18.06 -1.24
C ARG A 107 15.91 -17.82 0.22
N GLN A 108 16.58 -16.85 0.82
CA GLN A 108 16.38 -16.46 2.22
C GLN A 108 16.61 -14.96 2.36
N ILE A 109 15.99 -14.36 3.37
CA ILE A 109 16.29 -12.98 3.75
C ILE A 109 17.57 -13.03 4.61
N PRO A 110 18.68 -12.41 4.15
CA PRO A 110 19.94 -12.48 4.87
C PRO A 110 19.85 -11.78 6.23
N ILE A 111 20.40 -12.41 7.26
CA ILE A 111 20.54 -11.79 8.58
C ILE A 111 21.82 -10.96 8.57
N PRO A 112 21.78 -9.66 8.92
CA PRO A 112 22.98 -8.83 8.92
C PRO A 112 24.03 -9.33 9.93
N ASP A 113 25.27 -9.53 9.47
CA ASP A 113 26.39 -9.98 10.32
C ASP A 113 26.72 -9.01 11.45
N ARG A 114 26.43 -7.72 11.26
CA ARG A 114 26.65 -6.66 12.23
C ARG A 114 25.42 -5.77 12.36
N ARG A 115 25.04 -5.47 13.60
CA ARG A 115 23.99 -4.51 13.92
C ARG A 115 24.61 -3.16 14.25
N ARG A 116 23.91 -2.07 13.91
CA ARG A 116 24.36 -0.72 14.27
C ARG A 116 24.35 -0.56 15.80
N PRO A 117 25.44 -0.11 16.43
CA PRO A 117 25.46 0.12 17.88
C PRO A 117 24.62 1.35 18.25
N ALA A 118 23.95 1.28 19.39
CA ALA A 118 23.07 2.33 19.91
C ALA A 118 23.84 3.47 20.63
N ASN A 119 24.89 3.99 19.97
CA ASN A 119 25.78 5.01 20.52
C ASN A 119 25.29 6.45 20.26
N GLY A 120 24.22 6.61 19.47
CA GLY A 120 23.65 7.90 19.12
C GLY A 120 22.73 8.48 20.19
N PRO A 121 22.06 9.61 19.86
CA PRO A 121 21.04 10.19 20.72
C PRO A 121 19.84 9.26 20.90
N TRP A 122 19.04 9.52 21.93
CA TRP A 122 17.87 8.73 22.30
C TRP A 122 16.65 9.62 22.37
N ILE A 123 15.50 9.08 21.99
CA ILE A 123 14.21 9.63 22.38
C ILE A 123 13.69 8.84 23.58
N GLU A 124 13.19 9.53 24.59
CA GLU A 124 12.71 8.92 25.82
C GLU A 124 11.27 9.33 26.07
N LEU A 125 10.40 8.33 26.18
CA LEU A 125 9.01 8.50 26.60
C LEU A 125 8.92 8.17 28.07
N ARG A 126 8.28 9.06 28.85
CA ARG A 126 8.08 8.86 30.29
C ARG A 126 6.61 8.81 30.66
N GLY A 127 6.28 7.91 31.57
CA GLY A 127 4.97 7.76 32.19
C GLY A 127 3.85 7.49 31.19
N CYS A 128 4.09 6.68 30.15
CA CYS A 128 3.07 6.38 29.16
C CYS A 128 1.93 5.56 29.77
N ARG A 129 0.71 6.09 29.66
CA ARG A 129 -0.53 5.55 30.26
C ARG A 129 -1.69 5.44 29.27
N ALA A 130 -1.47 5.74 27.99
CA ALA A 130 -2.50 5.57 26.96
C ALA A 130 -3.07 4.15 26.93
N ASN A 131 -4.40 4.03 26.92
CA ASN A 131 -5.13 2.76 26.89
C ASN A 131 -4.71 1.80 28.02
N ASN A 132 -4.06 0.68 27.69
CA ASN A 132 -3.66 -0.34 28.64
C ASN A 132 -2.20 -0.21 29.13
N LEU A 133 -1.49 0.84 28.74
CA LEU A 133 -0.11 1.09 29.16
C LEU A 133 -0.04 1.34 30.69
N LYS A 134 0.93 0.72 31.34
CA LYS A 134 1.04 0.68 32.81
C LYS A 134 2.06 1.67 33.35
N ASN A 135 1.90 2.95 33.00
CA ASN A 135 2.82 4.03 33.38
C ASN A 135 4.28 3.69 33.05
N ILE A 136 4.54 3.38 31.79
CA ILE A 136 5.83 2.84 31.34
C ILE A 136 6.77 3.95 30.85
N ASP A 137 8.06 3.74 31.09
CA ASP A 137 9.14 4.54 30.53
C ASP A 137 9.87 3.73 29.44
N VAL A 138 10.12 4.33 28.28
CA VAL A 138 10.77 3.66 27.16
C VAL A 138 11.79 4.59 26.49
N ARG A 139 12.99 4.07 26.25
CA ARG A 139 14.05 4.76 25.49
C ARG A 139 14.22 4.09 24.13
N ILE A 140 14.24 4.89 23.06
CA ILE A 140 14.40 4.43 21.68
C ILE A 140 15.67 5.08 21.09
N PRO A 141 16.64 4.31 20.58
CA PRO A 141 17.87 4.86 20.03
C PRO A 141 17.63 5.44 18.64
N LEU A 142 18.09 6.68 18.42
CA LEU A 142 18.03 7.32 17.12
C LEU A 142 19.17 6.84 16.22
N GLY A 143 18.92 6.85 14.91
CA GLY A 143 19.87 6.37 13.89
C GLY A 143 19.94 4.84 13.74
N CYS A 144 19.16 4.09 14.52
CA CYS A 144 19.06 2.63 14.45
C CYS A 144 17.77 2.18 13.77
N PHE A 145 17.77 0.95 13.22
CA PHE A 145 16.54 0.26 12.83
C PHE A 145 15.90 -0.35 14.08
N VAL A 146 14.80 0.22 14.56
CA VAL A 146 14.13 -0.20 15.80
C VAL A 146 12.82 -0.88 15.47
N ALA A 147 12.66 -2.12 15.93
CA ALA A 147 11.41 -2.87 15.83
C ALA A 147 10.69 -2.87 17.19
N VAL A 148 9.42 -2.48 17.21
CA VAL A 148 8.54 -2.60 18.37
C VAL A 148 7.68 -3.84 18.20
N SER A 149 7.98 -4.90 18.96
CA SER A 149 7.33 -6.20 18.86
C SER A 149 6.47 -6.52 20.09
N GLY A 150 5.74 -7.63 20.04
CA GLY A 150 4.84 -8.08 21.09
C GLY A 150 3.50 -8.57 20.55
N VAL A 151 2.74 -9.27 21.39
CA VAL A 151 1.44 -9.88 21.04
C VAL A 151 0.38 -8.83 20.68
N SER A 152 -0.67 -9.22 19.96
CA SER A 152 -1.77 -8.27 19.69
C SER A 152 -2.40 -7.79 21.01
N GLY A 153 -2.79 -6.52 21.06
CA GLY A 153 -3.31 -5.90 22.29
C GLY A 153 -2.27 -5.57 23.37
N SER A 154 -0.97 -5.83 23.18
CA SER A 154 0.06 -5.51 24.18
C SER A 154 0.31 -4.01 24.41
N GLY A 155 -0.29 -3.13 23.60
CA GLY A 155 -0.11 -1.68 23.68
C GLY A 155 0.90 -1.08 22.70
N LYS A 156 1.36 -1.83 21.68
CA LYS A 156 2.29 -1.31 20.65
C LYS A 156 1.74 -0.06 19.94
N SER A 157 0.50 -0.13 19.46
CA SER A 157 -0.19 0.99 18.81
C SER A 157 -0.40 2.14 19.79
N SER A 158 -0.80 1.85 21.03
CA SER A 158 -0.92 2.85 22.10
C SER A 158 0.39 3.62 22.34
N LEU A 159 1.52 2.90 22.37
CA LEU A 159 2.83 3.49 22.63
C LEU A 159 3.33 4.33 21.43
N ILE A 160 3.28 3.77 20.22
CA ILE A 160 3.89 4.39 19.04
C ILE A 160 2.90 5.27 18.28
N GLY A 161 1.76 4.69 17.89
CA GLY A 161 0.75 5.34 17.04
C GLY A 161 -0.11 6.37 17.79
N ASP A 162 -0.43 6.11 19.05
CA ASP A 162 -1.33 7.00 19.82
C ASP A 162 -0.57 7.97 20.72
N THR A 163 0.66 7.64 21.15
CA THR A 163 1.45 8.48 22.07
C THR A 163 2.64 9.13 21.37
N LEU A 164 3.64 8.36 20.92
CA LEU A 164 4.89 8.90 20.37
C LEU A 164 4.67 9.78 19.14
N ALA A 165 4.06 9.22 18.11
CA ALA A 165 3.90 9.87 16.82
C ALA A 165 3.05 11.15 16.90
N PRO A 166 1.85 11.13 17.52
CA PRO A 166 1.04 12.34 17.67
C PRO A 166 1.76 13.42 18.46
N ARG A 167 2.49 13.05 19.53
CA ARG A 167 3.23 14.03 20.33
C ARG A 167 4.38 14.66 19.55
N LEU A 168 5.14 13.87 18.78
CA LEU A 168 6.18 14.41 17.90
C LEU A 168 5.59 15.30 16.80
N MET A 169 4.43 14.95 16.24
CA MET A 169 3.74 15.80 15.27
C MET A 169 3.28 17.13 15.87
N GLN A 170 2.81 17.14 17.13
CA GLN A 170 2.49 18.38 17.84
C GLN A 170 3.74 19.26 18.01
N LEU A 171 4.84 18.66 18.49
CA LEU A 171 6.05 19.40 18.86
C LEU A 171 6.84 19.90 17.65
N LEU A 172 6.94 19.09 16.59
CA LEU A 172 7.76 19.40 15.41
C LEU A 172 6.96 20.10 14.30
N HIS A 173 5.67 19.81 14.16
CA HIS A 173 4.85 20.30 13.04
C HIS A 173 3.68 21.21 13.48
N GLY A 174 3.47 21.44 14.78
CA GLY A 174 2.36 22.24 15.28
C GLY A 174 0.98 21.59 15.11
N GLY A 175 0.92 20.27 14.94
CA GLY A 175 -0.33 19.53 14.73
C GLY A 175 -1.29 19.58 15.93
N LYS A 176 -2.60 19.46 15.67
CA LYS A 176 -3.66 19.40 16.70
C LYS A 176 -4.03 17.96 17.13
N VAL A 177 -3.30 16.96 16.66
CA VAL A 177 -3.60 15.55 16.99
C VAL A 177 -3.39 15.33 18.48
N HIS A 178 -4.36 14.77 19.19
CA HIS A 178 -4.20 14.50 20.61
C HIS A 178 -3.27 13.29 20.81
N ALA A 179 -2.23 13.47 21.63
CA ALA A 179 -1.36 12.37 22.05
C ALA A 179 -1.96 11.72 23.29
N GLY A 180 -1.87 10.39 23.37
CA GLY A 180 -2.29 9.62 24.54
C GLY A 180 -1.51 10.01 25.79
N ASP A 181 -2.07 9.68 26.96
CA ASP A 181 -1.53 10.10 28.26
C ASP A 181 -0.06 9.69 28.46
N HIS A 182 0.78 10.68 28.78
CA HIS A 182 2.20 10.53 29.11
C HIS A 182 2.68 11.71 29.97
N ASP A 183 3.82 11.56 30.65
CA ASP A 183 4.42 12.63 31.45
C ASP A 183 5.32 13.54 30.61
N ALA A 184 6.21 12.95 29.81
CA ALA A 184 7.14 13.71 28.98
C ALA A 184 7.66 12.90 27.79
N ILE A 185 8.10 13.60 26.73
CA ILE A 185 8.96 13.05 25.68
C ILE A 185 10.22 13.92 25.61
N LEU A 186 11.39 13.30 25.80
CA LEU A 186 12.71 13.95 25.82
C LEU A 186 13.54 13.53 24.60
N GLY A 187 14.53 14.34 24.21
CA GLY A 187 15.39 14.06 23.06
C GLY A 187 14.78 14.48 21.71
N VAL A 188 13.74 15.32 21.74
CA VAL A 188 13.06 15.84 20.55
C VAL A 188 13.94 16.83 19.78
N GLU A 189 14.85 17.50 20.47
CA GLU A 189 15.87 18.39 19.91
C GLU A 189 16.82 17.72 18.91
N HIS A 190 16.87 16.38 18.90
CA HIS A 190 17.65 15.59 17.94
C HIS A 190 16.88 15.27 16.65
N LEU A 191 15.62 15.72 16.54
CA LEU A 191 14.73 15.43 15.42
C LEU A 191 14.24 16.74 14.78
N GLU A 192 14.40 16.86 13.47
CA GLU A 192 13.84 17.99 12.71
C GLU A 192 12.38 17.75 12.31
N ARG A 193 12.02 16.50 12.05
CA ARG A 193 10.68 16.10 11.58
C ARG A 193 10.36 14.66 11.95
N VAL A 194 9.07 14.34 12.00
CA VAL A 194 8.57 12.96 12.13
C VAL A 194 7.70 12.62 10.93
N ILE A 195 7.97 11.49 10.25
CA ILE A 195 7.13 11.02 9.14
C ILE A 195 6.49 9.72 9.58
N VAL A 196 5.16 9.67 9.55
CA VAL A 196 4.39 8.46 9.84
C VAL A 196 3.85 7.90 8.55
N VAL A 197 4.23 6.65 8.26
CA VAL A 197 3.82 5.93 7.06
C VAL A 197 2.86 4.81 7.48
N ASP A 198 1.56 5.05 7.28
CA ASP A 198 0.48 4.12 7.61
C ASP A 198 -0.09 3.42 6.36
N GLN A 199 -1.02 2.49 6.57
CA GLN A 199 -1.74 1.77 5.50
C GLN A 199 -3.06 2.44 5.08
N ASN A 200 -3.34 3.66 5.56
CA ASN A 200 -4.55 4.35 5.13
C ASN A 200 -4.45 4.67 3.63
N PRO A 201 -5.57 4.70 2.88
CA PRO A 201 -5.55 5.07 1.48
C PRO A 201 -4.86 6.42 1.25
N ILE A 202 -4.10 6.56 0.17
CA ILE A 202 -3.46 7.84 -0.21
C ILE A 202 -4.48 8.91 -0.62
N GLY A 203 -5.70 8.49 -0.95
CA GLY A 203 -6.85 9.32 -1.21
C GLY A 203 -8.10 8.47 -1.31
N ARG A 204 -9.27 9.10 -1.14
CA ARG A 204 -10.58 8.43 -1.20
C ARG A 204 -11.29 8.59 -2.54
N THR A 205 -10.72 9.36 -3.45
CA THR A 205 -11.32 9.68 -4.75
C THR A 205 -10.43 9.20 -5.89
N PRO A 206 -11.00 8.91 -7.07
CA PRO A 206 -10.23 8.55 -8.27
C PRO A 206 -9.24 9.62 -8.77
N ARG A 207 -9.35 10.84 -8.24
CA ARG A 207 -8.44 11.96 -8.54
C ARG A 207 -7.07 11.79 -7.88
N SER A 208 -7.01 11.05 -6.78
CA SER A 208 -5.74 10.70 -6.15
C SER A 208 -5.17 9.46 -6.83
N ASN A 209 -3.89 9.47 -7.15
CA ASN A 209 -3.15 8.38 -7.79
C ASN A 209 -1.66 8.52 -7.47
N PRO A 210 -0.81 7.53 -7.80
CA PRO A 210 0.63 7.61 -7.54
C PRO A 210 1.28 8.88 -8.10
N ALA A 211 0.92 9.28 -9.33
CA ALA A 211 1.52 10.46 -9.97
C ALA A 211 1.21 11.77 -9.25
N THR A 212 -0.02 11.94 -8.78
CA THR A 212 -0.44 13.14 -8.01
C THR A 212 0.13 13.13 -6.60
N TYR A 213 0.11 11.98 -5.92
CA TYR A 213 0.58 11.87 -4.54
C TYR A 213 2.09 12.14 -4.42
N CYS A 214 2.90 11.52 -5.28
CA CYS A 214 4.35 11.71 -5.32
C CYS A 214 4.77 13.01 -6.03
N ARG A 215 3.82 13.89 -6.40
CA ARG A 215 4.06 15.16 -7.10
C ARG A 215 4.84 15.01 -8.41
N ILE A 216 4.66 13.89 -9.11
CA ILE A 216 5.25 13.60 -10.42
C ILE A 216 4.43 14.24 -11.53
N PHE A 217 3.12 14.36 -11.31
CA PHE A 217 2.17 14.83 -12.31
C PHE A 217 2.39 16.29 -12.71
N ASP A 218 2.83 17.16 -11.80
CA ASP A 218 3.07 18.58 -12.08
C ASP A 218 4.20 18.78 -13.12
N PRO A 219 5.40 18.20 -12.93
CA PRO A 219 6.42 18.16 -13.98
C PRO A 219 5.92 17.59 -15.32
N ILE A 220 5.11 16.52 -15.31
CA ILE A 220 4.55 15.93 -16.54
C ILE A 220 3.68 16.96 -17.28
N ARG A 221 2.75 17.64 -16.57
CA ARG A 221 1.89 18.67 -17.18
C ARG A 221 2.70 19.81 -17.78
N ASN A 222 3.79 20.22 -17.13
CA ASN A 222 4.67 21.26 -17.64
C ASN A 222 5.39 20.83 -18.94
N LEU A 223 5.78 19.55 -19.05
CA LEU A 223 6.36 19.02 -20.29
C LEU A 223 5.35 19.05 -21.46
N PHE A 224 4.11 18.65 -21.21
CA PHE A 224 3.06 18.71 -22.23
C PHE A 224 2.75 20.15 -22.67
N ALA A 225 2.67 21.09 -21.72
CA ALA A 225 2.51 22.51 -22.02
C ALA A 225 3.70 23.12 -22.79
N ALA A 226 4.89 22.55 -22.64
CA ALA A 226 6.09 23.03 -23.33
C ALA A 226 6.17 22.58 -24.81
N THR A 227 5.34 21.63 -25.25
CA THR A 227 5.30 21.15 -26.64
C THR A 227 4.90 22.27 -27.62
N ASN A 228 5.38 22.16 -28.87
CA ASN A 228 5.07 23.16 -29.91
C ASN A 228 3.57 23.22 -30.21
N GLU A 229 2.91 22.06 -30.24
CA GLU A 229 1.47 21.92 -30.48
C GLU A 229 0.64 22.59 -29.37
N ALA A 230 1.02 22.37 -28.09
CA ALA A 230 0.36 23.02 -26.96
C ALA A 230 0.54 24.54 -27.02
N LYS A 231 1.77 25.02 -27.27
CA LYS A 231 2.07 26.46 -27.40
C LYS A 231 1.28 27.11 -28.54
N ALA A 232 1.19 26.45 -29.69
CA ALA A 232 0.43 26.95 -30.85
C ALA A 232 -1.07 27.08 -30.55
N ARG A 233 -1.62 26.19 -29.70
CA ARG A 233 -3.02 26.24 -29.23
C ARG A 233 -3.23 27.10 -27.98
N GLY A 234 -2.17 27.73 -27.45
CA GLY A 234 -2.24 28.54 -26.22
C GLY A 234 -2.52 27.72 -24.96
N TYR A 235 -2.19 26.42 -24.95
CA TYR A 235 -2.39 25.55 -23.80
C TYR A 235 -1.24 25.65 -22.81
N ASP A 236 -1.58 25.83 -21.54
CA ASP A 236 -0.65 25.81 -20.42
C ASP A 236 -0.78 24.49 -19.61
N ALA A 237 -0.05 24.38 -18.51
CA ALA A 237 -0.08 23.19 -17.66
C ALA A 237 -1.46 22.93 -17.04
N SER A 238 -2.35 23.94 -16.94
CA SER A 238 -3.69 23.79 -16.39
C SER A 238 -4.60 22.98 -17.32
N ARG A 239 -4.43 23.12 -18.64
CA ARG A 239 -5.15 22.31 -19.65
C ARG A 239 -4.96 20.82 -19.42
N PHE A 240 -3.76 20.43 -19.02
CA PHE A 240 -3.37 19.04 -18.78
C PHE A 240 -3.71 18.53 -17.37
N SER A 241 -4.39 19.32 -16.55
CA SER A 241 -4.88 18.89 -15.24
C SER A 241 -6.28 18.30 -15.34
N PHE A 242 -6.46 17.04 -14.95
CA PHE A 242 -7.80 16.46 -14.82
C PHE A 242 -8.59 17.03 -13.62
N ASN A 243 -7.95 17.78 -12.72
CA ASN A 243 -8.59 18.37 -11.55
C ASN A 243 -9.25 19.73 -11.81
N ILE A 244 -8.97 20.36 -12.96
CA ILE A 244 -9.39 21.73 -13.27
C ILE A 244 -10.20 21.72 -14.58
N LYS A 245 -11.20 22.60 -14.67
CA LYS A 245 -11.96 22.81 -15.91
C LYS A 245 -11.04 23.27 -17.04
N GLY A 246 -11.32 22.83 -18.26
CA GLY A 246 -10.58 23.25 -19.46
C GLY A 246 -10.26 22.06 -20.37
N GLY A 247 -9.34 21.19 -19.96
CA GLY A 247 -8.97 20.02 -20.76
C GLY A 247 -9.52 18.68 -20.28
N ARG A 248 -10.04 18.62 -19.04
CA ARG A 248 -10.66 17.41 -18.50
C ARG A 248 -11.97 17.06 -19.21
N CYS A 249 -12.41 15.82 -19.05
CA CYS A 249 -13.78 15.43 -19.37
C CYS A 249 -14.75 16.06 -18.37
N GLU A 250 -15.67 16.90 -18.84
CA GLU A 250 -16.65 17.55 -17.95
C GLU A 250 -17.76 16.60 -17.48
N HIS A 251 -18.01 15.49 -18.21
CA HIS A 251 -19.04 14.53 -17.79
C HIS A 251 -18.69 13.84 -16.46
N CYS A 252 -17.48 13.27 -16.36
CA CYS A 252 -16.99 12.66 -15.12
C CYS A 252 -16.18 13.63 -14.25
N ALA A 253 -16.22 14.94 -14.55
CA ALA A 253 -15.43 15.98 -13.88
C ALA A 253 -13.92 15.64 -13.75
N GLY A 254 -13.37 14.90 -14.71
CA GLY A 254 -11.96 14.46 -14.74
C GLY A 254 -11.62 13.23 -13.91
N GLU A 255 -12.60 12.54 -13.33
CA GLU A 255 -12.37 11.34 -12.54
C GLU A 255 -12.11 10.10 -13.39
N GLY A 256 -12.63 10.09 -14.62
CA GLY A 256 -12.57 8.95 -15.54
C GLY A 256 -13.50 7.80 -15.15
N LEU A 257 -14.05 7.83 -13.94
CA LEU A 257 -14.98 6.85 -13.41
C LEU A 257 -16.28 7.55 -13.03
N ILE A 258 -17.39 6.84 -13.11
CA ILE A 258 -18.70 7.22 -12.57
C ILE A 258 -19.00 6.29 -11.41
N GLN A 259 -19.32 6.86 -10.26
CA GLN A 259 -19.75 6.09 -9.09
C GLN A 259 -21.23 5.70 -9.27
N VAL A 260 -21.51 4.42 -9.11
CA VAL A 260 -22.85 3.84 -9.13
C VAL A 260 -23.18 3.43 -7.70
N GLU A 261 -24.16 4.12 -7.12
CA GLU A 261 -24.66 3.79 -5.78
C GLU A 261 -25.48 2.50 -5.81
N MET A 262 -25.17 1.59 -4.89
CA MET A 262 -25.83 0.29 -4.77
C MET A 262 -26.51 0.20 -3.39
N GLN A 263 -27.77 -0.22 -3.33
CA GLN A 263 -28.55 -0.16 -2.08
C GLN A 263 -28.06 -1.12 -0.98
N PHE A 264 -27.53 -2.29 -1.35
CA PHE A 264 -27.14 -3.36 -0.41
C PHE A 264 -25.72 -3.87 -0.63
N LEU A 265 -25.01 -3.33 -1.62
CA LEU A 265 -23.64 -3.70 -1.96
C LEU A 265 -22.77 -2.45 -1.86
N PRO A 266 -21.45 -2.60 -1.69
CA PRO A 266 -20.53 -1.47 -1.81
C PRO A 266 -20.69 -0.78 -3.17
N ASP A 267 -20.60 0.55 -3.17
CA ASP A 267 -20.63 1.35 -4.39
C ASP A 267 -19.60 0.85 -5.41
N MET A 268 -19.97 0.89 -6.68
CA MET A 268 -19.12 0.44 -7.77
C MET A 268 -18.71 1.61 -8.65
N PHE A 269 -17.48 1.58 -9.15
CA PHE A 269 -16.99 2.56 -10.11
C PHE A 269 -16.97 1.93 -11.50
N VAL A 270 -17.63 2.59 -12.46
CA VAL A 270 -17.62 2.18 -13.88
C VAL A 270 -16.85 3.21 -14.71
N PRO A 271 -16.15 2.80 -15.78
CA PRO A 271 -15.54 3.75 -16.70
C PRO A 271 -16.56 4.75 -17.23
N CYS A 272 -16.17 6.02 -17.30
CA CYS A 272 -17.00 7.04 -17.93
C CYS A 272 -17.23 6.70 -19.41
N ASP A 273 -18.48 6.64 -19.82
CA ASP A 273 -18.96 6.36 -21.18
C ASP A 273 -18.51 7.41 -22.21
N ILE A 274 -18.34 8.67 -21.81
CA ILE A 274 -17.93 9.76 -22.71
C ILE A 274 -16.43 9.77 -23.00
N CYS A 275 -15.58 9.63 -21.98
CA CYS A 275 -14.12 9.67 -22.16
C CYS A 275 -13.46 8.29 -22.16
N GLY A 276 -14.21 7.21 -21.93
CA GLY A 276 -13.68 5.85 -21.85
C GLY A 276 -12.66 5.66 -20.74
N GLY A 277 -12.72 6.45 -19.67
CA GLY A 277 -11.73 6.42 -18.58
C GLY A 277 -10.50 7.32 -18.78
N THR A 278 -10.31 7.93 -19.95
CA THR A 278 -9.12 8.76 -20.24
C THR A 278 -9.03 10.05 -19.42
N ARG A 279 -10.13 10.51 -18.81
CA ARG A 279 -10.24 11.72 -17.97
C ARG A 279 -10.17 13.06 -18.71
N TYR A 280 -9.95 13.07 -20.02
CA TYR A 280 -9.76 14.28 -20.81
C TYR A 280 -10.74 14.38 -21.99
N ASN A 281 -10.91 15.59 -22.51
CA ASN A 281 -11.56 15.81 -23.79
C ASN A 281 -10.61 15.52 -24.96
N ARG A 282 -11.18 15.36 -26.17
CA ARG A 282 -10.44 14.94 -27.36
C ARG A 282 -9.35 15.94 -27.75
N GLU A 283 -9.63 17.23 -27.65
CA GLU A 283 -8.71 18.30 -28.06
C GLU A 283 -7.45 18.35 -27.18
N THR A 284 -7.55 17.90 -25.93
CA THR A 284 -6.39 17.79 -25.03
C THR A 284 -5.56 16.54 -25.34
N LEU A 285 -6.21 15.45 -25.74
CA LEU A 285 -5.54 14.19 -26.11
C LEU A 285 -4.84 14.24 -27.47
N ASP A 286 -5.09 15.26 -28.29
CA ASP A 286 -4.34 15.51 -29.52
C ASP A 286 -2.88 15.88 -29.27
N ILE A 287 -2.56 16.47 -28.11
CA ILE A 287 -1.20 16.91 -27.79
C ILE A 287 -0.37 15.70 -27.37
N ARG A 288 0.75 15.49 -28.06
CA ARG A 288 1.63 14.34 -27.80
C ARG A 288 3.02 14.79 -27.35
N TYR A 289 3.56 14.08 -26.37
CA TYR A 289 4.95 14.17 -25.95
C TYR A 289 5.62 12.82 -26.24
N ARG A 290 6.67 12.82 -27.07
CA ARG A 290 7.37 11.60 -27.52
C ARG A 290 6.41 10.51 -28.05
N GLY A 291 5.38 10.94 -28.79
CA GLY A 291 4.40 10.04 -29.41
C GLY A 291 3.23 9.63 -28.52
N LEU A 292 3.25 9.93 -27.21
CA LEU A 292 2.15 9.60 -26.29
C LEU A 292 1.38 10.85 -25.86
N ASN A 293 0.05 10.76 -25.78
CA ASN A 293 -0.77 11.79 -25.13
C ASN A 293 -0.75 11.64 -23.60
N ILE A 294 -1.32 12.61 -22.89
CA ILE A 294 -1.24 12.62 -21.42
C ILE A 294 -1.98 11.46 -20.74
N ALA A 295 -3.09 10.98 -21.31
CA ALA A 295 -3.79 9.82 -20.78
C ALA A 295 -2.97 8.54 -20.98
N GLU A 296 -2.36 8.36 -22.15
CA GLU A 296 -1.45 7.25 -22.44
C GLU A 296 -0.23 7.25 -21.50
N VAL A 297 0.33 8.42 -21.19
CA VAL A 297 1.41 8.55 -20.19
C VAL A 297 0.95 8.13 -18.79
N LEU A 298 -0.29 8.45 -18.39
CA LEU A 298 -0.84 8.02 -17.10
C LEU A 298 -1.12 6.51 -17.04
N GLU A 299 -1.25 5.84 -18.18
CA GLU A 299 -1.42 4.38 -18.26
C GLU A 299 -0.10 3.61 -18.19
N LEU A 300 1.05 4.27 -18.33
CA LEU A 300 2.36 3.65 -18.14
C LEU A 300 2.51 3.14 -16.71
N THR A 301 3.13 1.97 -16.58
CA THR A 301 3.66 1.49 -15.30
C THR A 301 4.80 2.39 -14.82
N VAL A 302 5.11 2.37 -13.52
CA VAL A 302 6.24 3.11 -12.94
C VAL A 302 7.54 2.75 -13.65
N ALA A 303 7.76 1.46 -13.97
CA ALA A 303 8.96 1.00 -14.68
C ALA A 303 9.04 1.58 -16.11
N GLU A 304 7.95 1.49 -16.89
CA GLU A 304 7.91 2.06 -18.25
C GLU A 304 8.06 3.59 -18.23
N ALA A 305 7.45 4.25 -17.25
CA ALA A 305 7.55 5.69 -17.07
C ALA A 305 8.99 6.11 -16.71
N LEU A 306 9.69 5.31 -15.89
CA LEU A 306 11.08 5.58 -15.51
C LEU A 306 11.98 5.61 -16.75
N ASP A 307 11.81 4.62 -17.64
CA ASP A 307 12.52 4.60 -18.92
C ASP A 307 12.10 5.76 -19.83
N PHE A 308 10.79 6.02 -19.93
CA PHE A 308 10.24 7.08 -20.78
C PHE A 308 10.73 8.48 -20.37
N PHE A 309 10.87 8.73 -19.05
CA PHE A 309 11.32 9.99 -18.46
C PHE A 309 12.78 9.98 -17.99
N ALA A 310 13.61 9.00 -18.40
CA ALA A 310 15.00 8.86 -17.95
C ALA A 310 15.86 10.14 -18.15
N ARG A 311 15.50 10.99 -19.12
CA ARG A 311 16.19 12.27 -19.40
C ARG A 311 15.58 13.48 -18.70
N VAL A 312 14.64 13.28 -17.78
CA VAL A 312 13.99 14.33 -16.99
C VAL A 312 14.22 14.02 -15.51
N PRO A 313 15.36 14.47 -14.91
CA PRO A 313 15.77 14.07 -13.57
C PRO A 313 14.68 14.28 -12.51
N ALA A 314 13.98 15.42 -12.56
CA ALA A 314 12.91 15.73 -11.63
C ALA A 314 11.76 14.71 -11.62
N ILE A 315 11.53 13.98 -12.72
CA ILE A 315 10.54 12.90 -12.80
C ILE A 315 11.20 11.56 -12.47
N ALA A 316 12.35 11.27 -13.07
CA ALA A 316 13.05 10.00 -12.93
C ALA A 316 13.41 9.67 -11.47
N GLU A 317 13.88 10.64 -10.68
CA GLU A 317 14.23 10.41 -9.26
C GLU A 317 13.03 9.93 -8.42
N ARG A 318 11.85 10.52 -8.66
CA ARG A 318 10.61 10.14 -7.96
C ARG A 318 10.08 8.79 -8.42
N LEU A 319 10.20 8.50 -9.71
CA LEU A 319 9.84 7.19 -10.26
C LEU A 319 10.78 6.09 -9.76
N GLN A 320 12.08 6.39 -9.61
CA GLN A 320 13.06 5.47 -9.04
C GLN A 320 12.68 5.11 -7.59
N ALA A 321 12.31 6.09 -6.76
CA ALA A 321 11.86 5.83 -5.40
C ALA A 321 10.65 4.88 -5.35
N LEU A 322 9.65 5.07 -6.24
CA LEU A 322 8.51 4.15 -6.36
C LEU A 322 8.92 2.75 -6.84
N HIS A 323 9.88 2.68 -7.78
CA HIS A 323 10.41 1.42 -8.27
C HIS A 323 11.15 0.65 -7.18
N ASP A 324 11.98 1.33 -6.38
CA ASP A 324 12.81 0.73 -5.33
C ASP A 324 12.00 0.16 -4.16
N VAL A 325 10.82 0.72 -3.88
CA VAL A 325 9.85 0.14 -2.92
C VAL A 325 9.01 -0.98 -3.52
N GLY A 326 9.31 -1.42 -4.75
CA GLY A 326 8.67 -2.56 -5.41
C GLY A 326 7.33 -2.25 -6.09
N LEU A 327 7.07 -0.99 -6.46
CA LEU A 327 5.85 -0.57 -7.16
C LEU A 327 6.05 -0.37 -8.67
N GLY A 328 7.10 -0.95 -9.24
CA GLY A 328 7.41 -0.82 -10.68
C GLY A 328 6.26 -1.21 -11.62
N TYR A 329 5.39 -2.13 -11.18
CA TYR A 329 4.25 -2.64 -11.95
C TYR A 329 3.00 -1.73 -11.92
N LEU A 330 2.96 -0.75 -11.01
CA LEU A 330 1.78 0.07 -10.78
C LEU A 330 1.66 1.15 -11.84
N LYS A 331 0.45 1.43 -12.34
CA LYS A 331 0.24 2.52 -13.31
C LYS A 331 0.29 3.89 -12.63
N LEU A 332 0.85 4.90 -13.29
CA LEU A 332 0.96 6.27 -12.78
C LEU A 332 -0.41 6.87 -12.41
N GLY A 333 -1.41 6.62 -13.25
CA GLY A 333 -2.78 7.12 -13.13
C GLY A 333 -3.71 6.24 -12.30
N GLN A 334 -3.24 5.12 -11.74
CA GLN A 334 -4.09 4.15 -11.05
C GLN A 334 -4.89 4.83 -9.92
N PRO A 335 -6.24 4.78 -9.95
CA PRO A 335 -7.06 5.42 -8.94
C PRO A 335 -6.72 4.95 -7.51
N ALA A 336 -6.57 5.87 -6.57
CA ALA A 336 -6.27 5.53 -5.18
C ALA A 336 -7.25 4.53 -4.52
N PRO A 337 -8.57 4.56 -4.80
CA PRO A 337 -9.50 3.58 -4.24
C PRO A 337 -9.26 2.13 -4.68
N THR A 338 -8.52 1.90 -5.77
CA THR A 338 -8.21 0.55 -6.27
C THR A 338 -6.86 0.03 -5.77
N LEU A 339 -6.15 0.80 -4.94
CA LEU A 339 -4.88 0.39 -4.36
C LEU A 339 -5.09 -0.43 -3.09
N SER A 340 -4.30 -1.49 -2.92
CA SER A 340 -4.19 -2.21 -1.66
C SER A 340 -3.60 -1.33 -0.56
N GLY A 341 -3.84 -1.68 0.71
CA GLY A 341 -3.24 -0.99 1.86
C GLY A 341 -1.71 -1.00 1.83
N GLY A 342 -1.11 -2.11 1.37
CA GLY A 342 0.34 -2.24 1.21
C GLY A 342 0.91 -1.40 0.06
N GLU A 343 0.18 -1.22 -1.05
CA GLU A 343 0.56 -0.29 -2.12
C GLU A 343 0.48 1.16 -1.65
N ALA A 344 -0.64 1.55 -1.01
CA ALA A 344 -0.80 2.88 -0.44
C ALA A 344 0.34 3.23 0.54
N GLN A 345 0.71 2.30 1.42
CA GLN A 345 1.82 2.47 2.36
C GLN A 345 3.16 2.68 1.66
N ARG A 346 3.46 1.87 0.63
CA ARG A 346 4.71 1.98 -0.13
C ARG A 346 4.79 3.28 -0.95
N ILE A 347 3.67 3.76 -1.49
CA ILE A 347 3.61 5.08 -2.15
C ILE A 347 3.96 6.20 -1.16
N LYS A 348 3.43 6.13 0.07
CA LYS A 348 3.76 7.11 1.13
C LYS A 348 5.23 7.06 1.53
N LEU A 349 5.84 5.87 1.51
CA LEU A 349 7.25 5.70 1.81
C LEU A 349 8.15 6.33 0.72
N ALA A 350 7.70 6.31 -0.53
CA ALA A 350 8.45 6.82 -1.68
C ALA A 350 8.27 8.33 -1.94
N ALA A 351 7.26 8.97 -1.33
CA ALA A 351 6.89 10.39 -1.57
C ALA A 351 7.71 11.38 -0.74
#